data_AF-A0A0J1DI14-F1
#
_entry.id   AF-A0A0J1DI14-F1
#
_cell.length_a   1.000
_cell.length_b   1.000
_cell.length_c   1.000
_cell.angle_alpha   90.00
_cell.angle_beta   90.00
_cell.angle_gamma   90.00
#
_symmetry.space_group_name_H-M   'P 1'
#
loop_
_entity.id
_entity.type
_entity.pdbx_description
1 polymer ?
#
loop_
_entity_poly.entity_id
_entity_poly.type
_entity_poly.pdbx_seq_one_letter_code
_entity_poly.pdbx_strand_id
1 'polypeptide(L)'
;MADNVSEIQKLYVEYFGRPADPNGLKFWVDAMNQNPDVLSQIAKDFAASAEYQANYGGLSNHDAVMKVYENTFGRAGDTEGVNFWTSALDQHWITIDNMVVQMVAAAAKLQAADNVVFNGRVAVAVEFTKHIDTQAEINAYLNPKAFDIAEGLIGSIHDLASAATARDPGVIDTTIAQIVGTPQGVDAPHAMA
;
A
#
# COMPACT_ATOMS: atom_id res chain seq x y z
N MET A 1 -4.75 10.20 -15.72
CA MET A 1 -5.73 9.87 -14.65
C MET A 1 -5.49 8.49 -14.06
N ALA A 2 -5.31 7.43 -14.85
CA ALA A 2 -4.90 6.11 -14.35
C ALA A 2 -3.53 6.13 -13.63
N ASP A 3 -2.63 7.02 -14.07
CA ASP A 3 -1.31 7.19 -13.45
C ASP A 3 -1.43 7.72 -12.00
N ASN A 4 -2.25 8.75 -11.75
CA ASN A 4 -2.41 9.32 -10.41
C ASN A 4 -3.00 8.33 -9.40
N VAL A 5 -3.98 7.51 -9.82
CA VAL A 5 -4.52 6.43 -8.97
C VAL A 5 -3.39 5.47 -8.57
N SER A 6 -2.55 5.08 -9.52
CA SER A 6 -1.44 4.16 -9.26
C SER A 6 -0.38 4.80 -8.36
N GLU A 7 -0.04 6.08 -8.55
CA GLU A 7 0.92 6.80 -7.70
C GLU A 7 0.45 6.90 -6.25
N ILE A 8 -0.85 7.17 -6.01
CA ILE A 8 -1.38 7.18 -4.65
C ILE A 8 -1.39 5.77 -4.05
N GLN A 9 -1.76 4.75 -4.81
CA GLN A 9 -1.73 3.37 -4.34
C GLN A 9 -0.31 2.90 -3.99
N LYS A 10 0.72 3.35 -4.72
CA LYS A 10 2.12 3.12 -4.36
C LYS A 10 2.42 3.64 -2.96
N LEU A 11 2.02 4.88 -2.64
CA LEU A 11 2.23 5.43 -1.30
C LEU A 11 1.51 4.63 -0.22
N TYR A 12 0.26 4.22 -0.43
CA TYR A 12 -0.47 3.38 0.55
C TYR A 12 0.21 2.02 0.75
N VAL A 13 0.64 1.35 -0.32
CA VAL A 13 1.35 0.07 -0.24
C VAL A 13 2.70 0.24 0.46
N GLU A 14 3.46 1.27 0.12
CA GLU A 14 4.79 1.51 0.71
C GLU A 14 4.73 1.85 2.20
N TYR A 15 3.88 2.81 2.57
CA TYR A 15 3.79 3.26 3.96
C TYR A 15 3.05 2.28 4.84
N PHE A 16 1.95 1.72 4.33
CA PHE A 16 0.98 1.02 5.18
C PHE A 16 0.78 -0.44 4.77
N GLY A 17 1.38 -0.91 3.67
CA GLY A 17 1.24 -2.30 3.25
C GLY A 17 -0.17 -2.69 2.80
N ARG A 18 -1.06 -1.71 2.58
CA ARG A 18 -2.48 -1.95 2.28
C ARG A 18 -3.00 -1.10 1.11
N PRO A 19 -4.17 -1.44 0.55
CA PRO A 19 -4.87 -0.59 -0.41
C PRO A 19 -5.39 0.70 0.22
N ALA A 20 -5.47 1.76 -0.58
CA ALA A 20 -6.15 3.00 -0.21
C ALA A 20 -7.64 2.75 0.10
N ASP A 21 -8.23 3.52 1.02
CA ASP A 21 -9.68 3.59 1.11
C ASP A 21 -10.24 4.43 -0.06
N PRO A 22 -11.49 4.19 -0.51
CA PRO A 22 -12.03 4.90 -1.69
C PRO A 22 -12.07 6.43 -1.53
N ASN A 23 -12.38 6.94 -0.33
CA ASN A 23 -12.50 8.37 -0.08
C ASN A 23 -11.12 9.04 -0.03
N GLY A 24 -10.16 8.43 0.67
CA GLY A 24 -8.77 8.86 0.72
C GLY A 24 -8.12 8.82 -0.65
N LEU A 25 -8.31 7.74 -1.41
CA LEU A 25 -7.82 7.64 -2.80
C LEU A 25 -8.35 8.79 -3.64
N LYS A 26 -9.67 9.02 -3.61
CA LYS A 26 -10.30 10.10 -4.37
C LYS A 26 -9.73 11.47 -3.98
N PHE A 27 -9.60 11.73 -2.67
CA PHE A 27 -9.08 13.00 -2.16
C PHE A 27 -7.68 13.30 -2.69
N TRP A 28 -6.76 12.33 -2.60
CA TRP A 28 -5.38 12.52 -3.05
C TRP A 28 -5.24 12.58 -4.57
N VAL A 29 -6.03 11.78 -5.30
CA VAL A 29 -6.07 11.84 -6.78
C VAL A 29 -6.59 13.20 -7.25
N ASP A 30 -7.61 13.75 -6.60
CA ASP A 30 -8.11 15.10 -6.91
C ASP A 30 -7.06 16.17 -6.63
N ALA A 31 -6.29 16.05 -5.53
CA ALA A 31 -5.16 16.93 -5.25
C ALA A 31 -4.07 16.86 -6.34
N MET A 32 -3.70 15.66 -6.78
CA MET A 32 -2.72 15.48 -7.87
C MET A 32 -3.24 15.98 -9.23
N ASN A 33 -4.55 15.86 -9.48
CA ASN A 33 -5.16 16.40 -10.70
C ASN A 33 -5.11 17.93 -10.73
N GLN A 34 -5.15 18.59 -9.56
CA GLN A 34 -5.02 20.04 -9.44
C GLN A 34 -3.56 20.51 -9.50
N ASN A 35 -2.64 19.75 -8.90
CA ASN A 35 -1.22 20.05 -8.91
C ASN A 35 -0.39 18.74 -8.99
N PRO A 36 0.17 18.40 -10.17
CA PRO A 36 0.98 17.20 -10.33
C PRO A 36 2.24 17.15 -9.45
N ASP A 37 2.78 18.31 -9.02
CA ASP A 37 4.00 18.38 -8.21
C ASP A 37 3.74 18.13 -6.71
N VAL A 38 2.50 17.83 -6.31
CA VAL A 38 2.11 17.66 -4.90
C VAL A 38 2.48 16.29 -4.32
N LEU A 39 2.93 15.32 -5.11
CA LEU A 39 3.20 13.95 -4.64
C LEU A 39 4.18 13.92 -3.44
N SER A 40 5.25 14.73 -3.49
CA SER A 40 6.20 14.84 -2.37
C SER A 40 5.55 15.42 -1.12
N GLN A 41 4.57 16.32 -1.26
CA GLN A 41 3.82 16.84 -0.13
C GLN A 41 2.84 15.79 0.42
N ILE A 42 2.18 15.01 -0.45
CA ILE A 42 1.31 13.91 -0.02
C ILE A 42 2.11 12.90 0.81
N ALA A 43 3.30 12.51 0.38
CA ALA A 43 4.18 11.62 1.15
C ALA A 43 4.49 12.18 2.55
N LYS A 44 4.73 13.49 2.67
CA LYS A 44 4.91 14.16 3.98
C LYS A 44 3.65 14.13 4.83
N ASP A 45 2.49 14.34 4.22
CA ASP A 45 1.20 14.30 4.91
C ASP A 45 0.90 12.88 5.43
N PHE A 46 1.29 11.84 4.69
CA PHE A 46 1.22 10.44 5.13
C PHE A 46 2.11 10.21 6.36
N ALA A 47 3.35 10.67 6.33
CA ALA A 47 4.26 10.55 7.47
C ALA A 47 3.82 11.36 8.71
N ALA A 48 3.01 12.40 8.51
CA ALA A 48 2.39 13.16 9.59
C ALA A 48 1.07 12.56 10.10
N SER A 49 0.55 11.53 9.44
CA SER A 49 -0.76 10.95 9.76
C SER A 49 -0.76 10.15 11.08
N ALA A 50 -1.94 10.04 11.69
CA ALA A 50 -2.13 9.18 12.86
C ALA A 50 -1.85 7.71 12.55
N GLU A 51 -2.12 7.28 11.32
CA GLU A 51 -1.84 5.92 10.84
C GLU A 51 -0.35 5.63 10.76
N TYR A 52 0.45 6.60 10.30
CA TYR A 52 1.90 6.49 10.36
C TYR A 52 2.40 6.38 11.80
N GLN A 53 1.89 7.21 12.71
CA GLN A 53 2.26 7.11 14.12
C GLN A 53 1.85 5.76 14.74
N ALA A 54 0.73 5.17 14.33
CA ALA A 54 0.35 3.83 14.76
C ALA A 54 1.28 2.75 14.20
N ASN A 55 1.76 2.92 12.98
CA ASN A 55 2.59 1.91 12.28
C ASN A 55 4.08 1.98 12.57
N TYR A 56 4.60 3.19 12.81
CA TYR A 56 6.02 3.50 12.94
C TYR A 56 6.38 4.16 14.28
N GLY A 57 5.39 4.62 15.05
CA GLY A 57 5.62 5.27 16.33
C GLY A 57 6.34 4.35 17.32
N GLY A 58 7.46 4.82 17.85
CA GLY A 58 8.27 4.07 18.81
C GLY A 58 9.14 2.97 18.20
N LEU A 59 9.10 2.75 16.88
CA LEU A 59 10.05 1.88 16.19
C LEU A 59 11.44 2.52 16.17
N SER A 60 12.48 1.67 16.21
CA SER A 60 13.81 2.12 15.84
C SER A 60 13.88 2.42 14.34
N ASN A 61 14.84 3.24 13.91
CA ASN A 61 15.07 3.48 12.48
C ASN A 61 15.29 2.16 11.71
N HIS A 62 16.01 1.21 12.32
CA HIS A 62 16.22 -0.11 11.74
C HIS A 62 14.91 -0.88 11.54
N ASP A 63 14.03 -0.90 12.55
CA ASP A 63 12.74 -1.61 12.44
C ASP A 63 11.79 -0.92 11.45
N ALA A 64 11.83 0.42 11.39
CA ALA A 64 11.09 1.18 10.39
C ALA A 64 11.58 0.85 8.96
N VAL A 65 12.89 0.77 8.74
CA VAL A 65 13.47 0.39 7.45
C VAL A 65 13.02 -1.02 7.06
N MET A 66 13.15 -2.00 7.96
CA MET A 66 12.72 -3.37 7.70
C MET A 66 11.23 -3.46 7.37
N LYS A 67 10.39 -2.70 8.07
CA LYS A 67 8.96 -2.65 7.80
C LYS A 67 8.65 -2.09 6.41
N VAL A 68 9.34 -1.04 5.97
CA VAL A 68 9.19 -0.51 4.60
C VAL A 68 9.62 -1.55 3.56
N TYR A 69 10.73 -2.26 3.78
CA TYR A 69 11.13 -3.36 2.88
C TYR A 69 10.05 -4.43 2.75
N GLU A 70 9.46 -4.85 3.87
CA GLU A 70 8.40 -5.87 3.88
C GLU A 70 7.14 -5.38 3.17
N ASN A 71 6.72 -4.14 3.44
CA ASN A 71 5.54 -3.52 2.81
C ASN A 71 5.72 -3.39 1.29
N THR A 72 6.88 -2.91 0.86
CA THR A 72 7.14 -2.62 -0.55
C THR A 72 7.48 -3.86 -1.35
N PHE A 73 8.38 -4.72 -0.85
CA PHE A 73 8.96 -5.82 -1.62
C PHE A 73 8.55 -7.21 -1.15
N GLY A 74 7.82 -7.32 -0.04
CA GLY A 74 7.36 -8.61 0.49
C GLY A 74 8.48 -9.53 0.94
N ARG A 75 9.61 -8.93 1.33
CA ARG A 75 10.78 -9.61 1.85
C ARG A 75 11.55 -8.68 2.78
N ALA A 76 12.34 -9.27 3.67
CA ALA A 76 13.37 -8.55 4.38
C ALA A 76 14.38 -7.92 3.40
N GLY A 77 14.80 -6.69 3.71
CA GLY A 77 15.92 -6.04 3.03
C GLY A 77 17.22 -6.80 3.27
N ASP A 78 18.14 -6.72 2.31
CA ASP A 78 19.48 -7.24 2.51
C ASP A 78 20.22 -6.40 3.57
N THR A 79 21.19 -7.02 4.26
CA THR A 79 21.90 -6.38 5.36
C THR A 79 22.58 -5.07 4.96
N GLU A 80 23.10 -4.97 3.73
CA GLU A 80 23.78 -3.77 3.25
C GLU A 80 22.78 -2.63 3.05
N GLY A 81 21.68 -2.88 2.34
CA GLY A 81 20.61 -1.92 2.12
C GLY A 81 19.97 -1.45 3.43
N VAL A 82 19.61 -2.38 4.34
CA VAL A 82 19.02 -2.02 5.64
C VAL A 82 19.96 -1.15 6.46
N ASN A 83 21.26 -1.49 6.53
CA ASN A 83 22.25 -0.70 7.25
C ASN A 83 22.46 0.70 6.63
N PHE A 84 22.45 0.79 5.30
CA PHE A 84 22.57 2.06 4.60
C PHE A 84 21.44 3.02 4.97
N TRP A 85 20.19 2.58 4.84
CA TRP A 85 19.02 3.40 5.15
C TRP A 85 18.93 3.74 6.64
N THR A 86 19.20 2.76 7.52
CA THR A 86 19.23 2.98 8.97
C THR A 86 20.25 4.06 9.33
N SER A 87 21.47 3.98 8.78
CA SER A 87 22.53 4.96 9.04
C SER A 87 22.18 6.36 8.52
N ALA A 88 21.47 6.45 7.38
CA ALA A 88 21.02 7.73 6.83
C ALA A 88 19.94 8.39 7.69
N LEU A 89 19.05 7.58 8.29
CA LEU A 89 18.02 8.03 9.24
C LEU A 89 18.64 8.44 10.59
N ASP A 90 19.55 7.63 11.14
CA ASP A 90 20.23 7.90 12.42
C ASP A 90 21.05 9.20 12.37
N GLN A 91 21.62 9.51 11.20
CA GLN A 91 22.36 10.76 10.98
C GLN A 91 21.47 11.94 10.60
N HIS A 92 20.16 11.74 10.50
CA HIS A 92 19.17 12.74 10.07
C HIS A 92 19.48 13.35 8.69
N TRP A 93 20.17 12.62 7.81
CA TRP A 93 20.41 13.06 6.44
C TRP A 93 19.15 12.97 5.59
N ILE A 94 18.30 12.00 5.90
CA ILE A 94 16.96 11.85 5.36
C ILE A 94 15.99 11.58 6.50
N THR A 95 14.72 11.77 6.21
CA THR A 95 13.60 11.34 7.04
C THR A 95 12.98 10.06 6.48
N ILE A 96 12.16 9.36 7.25
CA ILE A 96 11.48 8.14 6.78
C ILE A 96 10.62 8.46 5.56
N ASP A 97 9.98 9.63 5.49
CA ASP A 97 9.18 10.00 4.33
C ASP A 97 10.00 10.13 3.04
N ASN A 98 11.22 10.66 3.17
CA ASN A 98 12.18 10.74 2.07
C ASN A 98 12.73 9.37 1.69
N MET A 99 12.95 8.48 2.68
CA MET A 99 13.42 7.12 2.45
C MET A 99 12.40 6.31 1.63
N VAL A 100 11.12 6.32 2.02
CA VAL A 100 10.07 5.53 1.38
C VAL A 100 10.00 5.83 -0.12
N VAL A 101 9.94 7.12 -0.48
CA VAL A 101 9.91 7.58 -1.88
C VAL A 101 11.18 7.17 -2.65
N GLN A 102 12.34 7.23 -2.01
CA GLN A 102 13.62 6.89 -2.66
C GLN A 102 13.83 5.38 -2.81
N MET A 103 13.29 4.56 -1.90
CA MET A 103 13.48 3.10 -1.91
C MET A 103 12.85 2.47 -3.16
N VAL A 104 11.65 2.89 -3.52
CA VAL A 104 10.99 2.42 -4.77
C VAL A 104 11.63 3.03 -6.01
N ALA A 105 12.03 4.29 -5.98
CA ALA A 105 12.77 4.90 -7.09
C ALA A 105 14.09 4.16 -7.37
N ALA A 106 14.73 3.60 -6.35
CA ALA A 106 15.90 2.75 -6.48
C ALA A 106 15.54 1.36 -7.05
N ALA A 107 14.49 0.70 -6.53
CA ALA A 107 14.07 -0.62 -6.99
C ALA A 107 13.52 -0.62 -8.44
N ALA A 108 12.78 0.41 -8.83
CA ALA A 108 12.22 0.57 -10.18
C ALA A 108 13.32 0.64 -11.26
N LYS A 109 14.50 1.16 -10.92
CA LYS A 109 15.65 1.26 -11.84
C LYS A 109 16.32 -0.08 -12.11
N LEU A 110 16.07 -1.11 -11.31
CA LEU A 110 16.84 -2.36 -11.35
C LEU A 110 16.11 -3.54 -12.00
N GLN A 111 14.85 -3.40 -12.47
CA GLN A 111 14.03 -4.50 -13.04
C GLN A 111 14.14 -5.85 -12.26
N ALA A 112 14.39 -5.77 -10.96
CA ALA A 112 14.57 -6.93 -10.09
C ALA A 112 13.21 -7.59 -9.78
N ALA A 113 13.24 -8.82 -9.26
CA ALA A 113 12.04 -9.52 -8.77
C ALA A 113 11.18 -8.63 -7.83
N ASP A 114 11.83 -7.78 -7.04
CA ASP A 114 11.21 -6.78 -6.17
C ASP A 114 10.24 -5.83 -6.91
N ASN A 115 10.60 -5.40 -8.11
CA ASN A 115 9.75 -4.51 -8.90
C ASN A 115 8.51 -5.27 -9.42
N VAL A 116 8.62 -6.58 -9.68
CA VAL A 116 7.47 -7.42 -10.03
C VAL A 116 6.53 -7.55 -8.84
N VAL A 117 7.07 -7.83 -7.65
CA VAL A 117 6.28 -7.91 -6.41
C VAL A 117 5.57 -6.60 -6.13
N PHE A 118 6.32 -5.49 -6.13
CA PHE A 118 5.77 -4.18 -5.83
C PHE A 118 4.67 -3.77 -6.82
N ASN A 119 4.89 -3.92 -8.13
CA ASN A 119 3.86 -3.63 -9.13
C ASN A 119 2.64 -4.56 -9.00
N GLY A 120 2.85 -5.82 -8.60
CA GLY A 120 1.78 -6.76 -8.30
C GLY A 120 0.93 -6.31 -7.12
N ARG A 121 1.57 -5.90 -6.01
CA ARG A 121 0.90 -5.32 -4.83
C ARG A 121 0.09 -4.08 -5.18
N VAL A 122 0.68 -3.15 -5.93
CA VAL A 122 -0.01 -1.94 -6.39
C VAL A 122 -1.20 -2.29 -7.29
N ALA A 123 -1.05 -3.24 -8.22
CA ALA A 123 -2.15 -3.65 -9.09
C ALA A 123 -3.31 -4.29 -8.31
N VAL A 124 -3.02 -5.12 -7.30
CA VAL A 124 -4.04 -5.70 -6.42
C VAL A 124 -4.70 -4.59 -5.59
N ALA A 125 -3.93 -3.65 -5.05
CA ALA A 125 -4.47 -2.52 -4.30
C ALA A 125 -5.41 -1.65 -5.14
N VAL A 126 -5.07 -1.39 -6.41
CA VAL A 126 -5.93 -0.68 -7.35
C VAL A 126 -7.26 -1.40 -7.56
N GLU A 127 -7.25 -2.72 -7.80
CA GLU A 127 -8.50 -3.46 -8.00
C GLU A 127 -9.29 -3.57 -6.69
N PHE A 128 -8.62 -3.83 -5.56
CA PHE A 128 -9.25 -3.92 -4.25
C PHE A 128 -10.07 -2.67 -3.92
N THR A 129 -9.49 -1.47 -4.07
CA THR A 129 -10.20 -0.23 -3.78
C THR A 129 -11.39 0.01 -4.72
N LYS A 130 -11.38 -0.52 -5.96
CA LYS A 130 -12.54 -0.42 -6.86
C LYS A 130 -13.69 -1.31 -6.45
N HIS A 131 -13.40 -2.44 -5.80
CA HIS A 131 -14.40 -3.39 -5.32
C HIS A 131 -15.04 -2.95 -3.99
N ILE A 132 -14.49 -1.95 -3.31
CA ILE A 132 -15.17 -1.28 -2.19
C ILE A 132 -16.15 -0.26 -2.79
N ASP A 133 -17.33 -0.72 -3.21
CA ASP A 133 -18.28 0.08 -4.00
C ASP A 133 -19.60 0.40 -3.27
N THR A 134 -19.88 -0.30 -2.18
CA THR A 134 -21.04 -0.04 -1.34
C THR A 134 -20.71 0.86 -0.15
N GLN A 135 -21.70 1.61 0.33
CA GLN A 135 -21.52 2.42 1.54
C GLN A 135 -21.20 1.56 2.78
N ALA A 136 -21.66 0.31 2.80
CA ALA A 136 -21.38 -0.62 3.90
C ALA A 136 -19.90 -1.00 3.92
N GLU A 137 -19.31 -1.33 2.77
CA GLU A 137 -17.89 -1.66 2.65
C GLU A 137 -17.01 -0.45 2.91
N ILE A 138 -17.36 0.72 2.38
CA ILE A 138 -16.66 1.98 2.65
C ILE A 138 -16.58 2.22 4.16
N ASN A 139 -17.71 2.07 4.87
CA ASN A 139 -17.74 2.27 6.32
C ASN A 139 -16.96 1.19 7.07
N ALA A 140 -17.01 -0.06 6.62
CA ALA A 140 -16.29 -1.17 7.24
C ALA A 140 -14.77 -1.02 7.10
N TYR A 141 -14.30 -0.53 5.94
CA TYR A 141 -12.88 -0.35 5.65
C TYR A 141 -12.20 0.74 6.50
N LEU A 142 -12.96 1.61 7.19
CA LEU A 142 -12.40 2.63 8.10
C LEU A 142 -11.98 2.06 9.47
N ASN A 143 -12.20 0.76 9.72
CA ASN A 143 -11.85 0.10 10.97
C ASN A 143 -10.39 -0.40 10.94
N PRO A 144 -9.58 -0.22 12.01
CA PRO A 144 -8.22 -0.77 12.07
C PRO A 144 -8.13 -2.27 11.76
N LYS A 145 -9.13 -3.08 12.14
CA LYS A 145 -9.16 -4.52 11.80
C LYS A 145 -9.28 -4.79 10.30
N ALA A 146 -9.89 -3.88 9.55
CA ALA A 146 -10.00 -4.00 8.10
C ALA A 146 -8.62 -3.81 7.44
N PHE A 147 -7.79 -2.93 8.01
CA PHE A 147 -6.43 -2.72 7.55
C PHE A 147 -5.60 -4.00 7.71
N ASP A 148 -5.66 -4.67 8.87
CA ASP A 148 -4.94 -5.95 9.07
C ASP A 148 -5.31 -7.01 8.02
N ILE A 149 -6.60 -7.11 7.65
CA ILE A 149 -7.08 -8.05 6.62
C ILE A 149 -6.54 -7.69 5.24
N ALA A 150 -6.59 -6.40 4.89
CA ALA A 150 -6.12 -5.91 3.60
C ALA A 150 -4.59 -5.96 3.47
N GLU A 151 -3.86 -5.68 4.56
CA GLU A 151 -2.42 -5.91 4.68
C GLU A 151 -2.09 -7.39 4.48
N GLY A 152 -2.90 -8.31 5.03
CA GLY A 152 -2.74 -9.74 4.80
C GLY A 152 -2.86 -10.14 3.33
N LEU A 153 -3.81 -9.58 2.59
CA LEU A 153 -3.97 -9.82 1.16
C LEU A 153 -2.74 -9.30 0.37
N ILE A 154 -2.33 -8.06 0.60
CA ILE A 154 -1.17 -7.46 -0.08
C ILE A 154 0.13 -8.19 0.31
N GLY A 155 0.27 -8.55 1.57
CA GLY A 155 1.39 -9.30 2.12
C GLY A 155 1.57 -10.68 1.50
N SER A 156 0.50 -11.31 1.02
CA SER A 156 0.54 -12.63 0.35
C SER A 156 1.25 -12.64 -1.01
N ILE A 157 1.56 -11.46 -1.56
CA ILE A 157 2.14 -11.29 -2.88
C ILE A 157 3.67 -11.29 -2.77
N HIS A 158 4.29 -12.30 -3.37
CA HIS A 158 5.74 -12.51 -3.40
C HIS A 158 6.31 -12.77 -4.80
N ASP A 159 5.44 -12.93 -5.80
CA ASP A 159 5.80 -13.12 -7.21
C ASP A 159 4.61 -12.79 -8.13
N LEU A 160 4.80 -12.99 -9.44
CA LEU A 160 3.75 -12.72 -10.42
C LEU A 160 2.53 -13.65 -10.30
N ALA A 161 2.71 -14.89 -9.82
CA ALA A 161 1.64 -15.88 -9.74
C ALA A 161 0.72 -15.62 -8.53
N SER A 162 1.32 -15.31 -7.38
CA SER A 162 0.62 -14.85 -6.18
C SER A 162 -0.09 -13.50 -6.45
N ALA A 163 0.55 -12.57 -7.17
CA ALA A 163 -0.10 -11.32 -7.60
C ALA A 163 -1.34 -11.58 -8.47
N ALA A 164 -1.25 -12.50 -9.44
CA ALA A 164 -2.38 -12.85 -10.30
C ALA A 164 -3.53 -13.51 -9.51
N THR A 165 -3.20 -14.35 -8.52
CA THR A 165 -4.18 -14.98 -7.63
C THR A 165 -4.87 -13.95 -6.74
N ALA A 166 -4.10 -13.06 -6.11
CA ALA A 166 -4.64 -12.01 -5.24
C ALA A 166 -5.45 -10.95 -6.01
N ARG A 167 -5.22 -10.80 -7.32
CA ARG A 167 -5.99 -9.90 -8.19
C ARG A 167 -7.29 -10.53 -8.71
N ASP A 168 -7.54 -11.82 -8.44
CA ASP A 168 -8.79 -12.46 -8.84
C ASP A 168 -9.98 -11.76 -8.15
N PRO A 169 -11.01 -11.33 -8.89
CA PRO A 169 -12.20 -10.68 -8.34
C PRO A 169 -12.82 -11.45 -7.16
N GLY A 170 -12.92 -12.78 -7.25
CA GLY A 170 -13.52 -13.59 -6.19
C GLY A 170 -12.68 -13.60 -4.91
N VAL A 171 -11.35 -13.50 -5.02
CA VAL A 171 -10.46 -13.36 -3.85
C VAL A 171 -10.62 -11.98 -3.20
N ILE A 172 -10.69 -10.93 -4.02
CA ILE A 172 -10.92 -9.56 -3.55
C ILE A 172 -12.28 -9.46 -2.84
N ASP A 173 -13.36 -9.91 -3.47
CA ASP A 173 -14.72 -9.86 -2.92
C ASP A 173 -14.82 -10.66 -1.62
N THR A 174 -14.18 -11.84 -1.56
CA THR A 174 -14.12 -12.63 -0.33
C THR A 174 -13.40 -11.89 0.80
N THR A 175 -12.31 -11.17 0.47
CA THR A 175 -11.55 -10.38 1.44
C THR A 175 -12.38 -9.20 1.95
N ILE A 176 -13.12 -8.52 1.06
CA ILE A 176 -14.01 -7.42 1.42
C ILE A 176 -15.19 -7.93 2.29
N ALA A 177 -15.76 -9.09 1.97
CA ALA A 177 -16.80 -9.70 2.80
C ALA A 177 -16.30 -10.01 4.23
N GLN A 178 -15.04 -10.43 4.39
CA GLN A 178 -14.42 -10.60 5.72
C GLN A 178 -14.33 -9.28 6.49
N ILE A 179 -14.05 -8.17 5.80
CA ILE A 179 -13.99 -6.82 6.39
C ILE A 179 -15.38 -6.35 6.85
N VAL A 180 -16.42 -6.59 6.05
CA VAL A 180 -17.80 -6.23 6.39
C VAL A 180 -18.37 -7.10 7.53
N GLY A 181 -17.80 -8.30 7.73
CA GLY A 181 -18.22 -9.24 8.78
C GLY A 181 -19.46 -10.06 8.40
N THR A 182 -19.80 -10.13 7.11
CA THR A 182 -20.85 -11.01 6.59
C THR A 182 -20.35 -12.46 6.53
N PRO A 183 -21.14 -13.45 6.98
CA PRO A 183 -20.84 -14.85 6.70
C PRO A 183 -20.80 -15.06 5.18
N GLN A 184 -19.78 -15.77 4.68
CA GLN A 184 -19.62 -16.11 3.26
C GLN A 184 -20.97 -16.49 2.63
N GLY A 185 -21.48 -15.62 1.77
CA GLY A 185 -22.83 -15.71 1.26
C GLY A 185 -23.01 -14.86 0.02
N VAL A 186 -22.35 -15.30 -1.06
CA VAL A 186 -22.66 -14.98 -2.47
C VAL A 186 -23.07 -13.54 -2.75
N ASP A 187 -22.08 -12.63 -2.81
CA ASP A 187 -22.27 -11.50 -3.71
C ASP A 187 -22.41 -12.05 -5.13
N ALA A 188 -23.57 -11.75 -5.72
CA ALA A 188 -23.89 -12.18 -7.07
C ALA A 188 -22.83 -11.64 -8.02
N PRO A 189 -22.46 -12.39 -9.08
CA PRO A 189 -21.45 -11.92 -10.03
C PRO A 189 -21.87 -10.56 -10.56
N HIS A 190 -20.99 -9.56 -10.40
CA HIS A 190 -21.09 -8.28 -11.09
C HIS A 190 -21.08 -8.55 -12.59
N ALA A 191 -22.26 -8.81 -13.14
CA ALA A 191 -22.47 -8.95 -14.57
C ALA A 191 -22.17 -7.57 -15.17
N MET A 192 -21.11 -7.51 -15.97
CA MET A 192 -20.84 -6.36 -16.83
C MET A 192 -22.09 -6.12 -17.69
N ALA A 193 -22.72 -4.96 -17.49
CA ALA A 193 -23.78 -4.43 -18.34
C ALA A 193 -23.24 -3.24 -19.13
#